data_AF-A0A1L2YWC3-F1
#
_entry.id   AF-A0A1L2YWC3-F1
#
_cell.length_a   1.000
_cell.length_b   1.000
_cell.length_c   1.000
_cell.angle_alpha   90.00
_cell.angle_beta   90.00
_cell.angle_gamma   90.00
#
_symmetry.space_group_name_H-M   'P 1'
#
loop_
_entity.id
_entity.type
_entity.pdbx_description
1 polymer ?
#
loop_
_entity_poly.entity_id
_entity_poly.type
_entity_poly.pdbx_seq_one_letter_code
_entity_poly.pdbx_strand_id
1 'polypeptide(L)'
;TLTVPLMCVEFYLLTKAAGATKSLLWKLIIASVWMLVAGYIGESFNPEGGDTAHSVTWGVLSTIGYIYILYTAWFGEVAQLAEKSESEVVKKGVRTLAWFVLVGWAIYPIGYMCMDGGWLNTALGWGSQNVDLWYNIADAINKIGFGLVVYNIAVTESK
;
A
#
# COMPACT_ATOMS: atom_id res chain seq x y z
N THR A 1 7.32 -2.82 7.92
CA THR A 1 7.01 -4.04 7.12
C THR A 1 5.70 -4.71 7.53
N LEU A 2 5.39 -4.94 8.82
CA LEU A 2 4.17 -5.70 9.21
C LEU A 2 2.82 -4.96 9.06
N THR A 3 2.83 -3.63 8.87
CA THR A 3 1.59 -2.83 8.84
C THR A 3 0.84 -2.94 7.52
N VAL A 4 1.53 -3.17 6.40
CA VAL A 4 0.89 -3.26 5.07
C VAL A 4 -0.01 -4.49 4.95
N PRO A 5 0.42 -5.72 5.31
CA PRO A 5 -0.47 -6.87 5.31
C PRO A 5 -1.69 -6.65 6.22
N LEU A 6 -1.51 -6.00 7.37
CA LEU A 6 -2.61 -5.69 8.29
C LEU A 6 -3.61 -4.70 7.67
N MET A 7 -3.16 -3.59 7.07
CA MET A 7 -4.02 -2.66 6.34
C MET A 7 -4.75 -3.35 5.16
N CYS A 8 -4.11 -4.31 4.51
CA CYS A 8 -4.73 -5.12 3.46
C CYS A 8 -5.84 -6.05 4.01
N VAL A 9 -5.66 -6.61 5.22
CA VAL A 9 -6.68 -7.42 5.92
C VAL A 9 -7.91 -6.57 6.26
N GLU A 10 -7.73 -5.29 6.58
CA GLU A 10 -8.83 -4.37 6.92
C GLU A 10 -9.81 -4.22 5.74
N PHE A 11 -9.35 -4.18 4.49
CA PHE A 11 -10.24 -4.20 3.32
C PHE A 11 -11.13 -5.45 3.26
N TYR A 12 -10.58 -6.63 3.59
CA TYR A 12 -11.36 -7.86 3.66
C TYR A 12 -12.40 -7.81 4.79
N LEU A 13 -12.03 -7.27 5.96
CA LEU A 13 -12.94 -7.16 7.09
C LEU A 13 -14.12 -6.23 6.77
N LEU A 14 -13.85 -5.07 6.16
CA LEU A 14 -14.88 -4.10 5.78
C LEU A 14 -15.85 -4.64 4.71
N THR A 15 -15.35 -5.47 3.79
CA THR A 15 -16.16 -6.06 2.72
C THR A 15 -16.77 -7.41 3.09
N LYS A 16 -16.54 -7.89 4.33
CA LYS A 16 -17.00 -9.21 4.79
C LYS A 16 -18.52 -9.36 4.74
N ALA A 17 -19.23 -8.34 5.22
CA ALA A 17 -20.70 -8.32 5.21
C ALA A 17 -21.29 -8.35 3.79
N ALA A 18 -20.56 -7.80 2.82
CA ALA A 18 -20.94 -7.80 1.40
C ALA A 18 -20.52 -9.07 0.63
N GLY A 19 -20.05 -10.11 1.34
CA GLY A 19 -19.72 -11.42 0.76
C GLY A 19 -18.24 -11.67 0.50
N ALA A 20 -17.32 -10.90 1.07
CA ALA A 20 -15.89 -11.17 0.91
C ALA A 20 -15.51 -12.58 1.41
N THR A 21 -14.85 -13.34 0.54
CA THR A 21 -14.41 -14.71 0.83
C THR A 21 -12.98 -14.72 1.38
N LYS A 22 -12.58 -15.84 1.98
CA LYS A 22 -11.17 -16.06 2.40
C LYS A 22 -10.20 -15.99 1.21
N SER A 23 -10.67 -16.17 -0.02
CA SER A 23 -9.83 -16.02 -1.21
C SER A 23 -9.31 -14.60 -1.34
N LEU A 24 -10.17 -13.58 -1.14
CA LEU A 24 -9.77 -12.18 -1.18
C LEU A 24 -8.70 -11.86 -0.13
N LEU A 25 -8.91 -12.32 1.10
CA LEU A 25 -7.96 -12.17 2.20
C LEU A 25 -6.57 -12.69 1.80
N TRP A 26 -6.48 -13.91 1.28
CA TRP A 26 -5.21 -14.50 0.88
C TRP A 26 -4.58 -13.82 -0.33
N LYS A 27 -5.37 -13.38 -1.32
CA LYS A 27 -4.88 -12.59 -2.45
C LYS A 27 -4.19 -11.30 -1.98
N LEU A 28 -4.83 -10.58 -1.06
CA LEU A 28 -4.31 -9.34 -0.50
C LEU A 28 -3.06 -9.57 0.36
N ILE A 29 -3.04 -10.62 1.19
CA ILE A 29 -1.85 -11.02 1.97
C ILE A 29 -0.70 -11.34 1.02
N ILE A 30 -0.90 -12.22 0.05
CA ILE A 30 0.15 -12.64 -0.88
C ILE A 30 0.69 -11.44 -1.67
N ALA A 31 -0.18 -10.58 -2.18
CA ALA A 31 0.25 -9.37 -2.89
C ALA A 31 1.07 -8.42 -2.00
N SER A 32 0.65 -8.22 -0.75
CA SER A 32 1.37 -7.37 0.20
C SER A 32 2.73 -7.96 0.59
N VAL A 33 2.81 -9.27 0.81
CA VAL A 33 4.06 -9.97 1.13
C VAL A 33 5.00 -9.93 -0.07
N TRP A 34 4.50 -10.20 -1.28
CA TRP A 34 5.29 -10.09 -2.51
C TRP A 34 5.91 -8.70 -2.67
N MET A 35 5.08 -7.66 -2.55
CA MET A 35 5.52 -6.27 -2.64
C MET A 35 6.65 -5.97 -1.65
N LEU A 36 6.49 -6.38 -0.40
CA LEU A 36 7.47 -6.11 0.66
C LEU A 36 8.75 -6.93 0.49
N VAL A 37 8.65 -8.21 0.12
CA VAL A 37 9.82 -9.07 -0.06
C VAL A 37 10.64 -8.59 -1.26
N ALA A 38 10.00 -8.29 -2.39
CA ALA A 38 10.70 -7.76 -3.56
C ALA A 38 11.38 -6.41 -3.26
N GLY A 39 10.68 -5.50 -2.56
CA GLY A 39 11.24 -4.22 -2.14
C GLY A 39 12.43 -4.39 -1.18
N TYR A 40 12.29 -5.29 -0.20
CA TYR A 40 13.37 -5.61 0.74
C TYR A 40 14.60 -6.18 0.02
N ILE A 41 14.41 -7.04 -0.99
CA ILE A 41 15.54 -7.58 -1.75
C ILE A 41 16.28 -6.46 -2.47
N GLY A 42 15.54 -5.58 -3.15
CA GLY A 42 16.11 -4.46 -3.89
C GLY A 42 16.82 -3.42 -3.02
N GLU A 43 16.43 -3.29 -1.75
CA GLU A 43 17.10 -2.43 -0.76
C GLU A 43 18.31 -3.12 -0.14
N SER A 44 18.14 -4.34 0.38
CA SER A 44 19.13 -5.00 1.26
C SER A 44 20.24 -5.73 0.51
N PHE A 45 20.03 -6.05 -0.76
CA PHE A 45 21.01 -6.75 -1.60
C PHE A 45 21.51 -5.88 -2.76
N ASN A 46 21.28 -4.56 -2.67
CA ASN A 46 21.84 -3.61 -3.60
C ASN A 46 23.38 -3.62 -3.46
N PRO A 47 24.14 -3.74 -4.56
CA PRO A 47 25.61 -3.73 -4.50
C PRO A 47 26.17 -2.47 -3.85
N GLU A 48 27.39 -2.57 -3.32
CA GLU A 48 28.10 -1.42 -2.76
C GLU A 48 28.27 -0.32 -3.82
N GLY A 49 27.84 0.91 -3.49
CA GLY A 49 27.79 2.03 -4.44
C GLY A 49 26.50 2.12 -5.27
N GLY A 50 25.57 1.15 -5.13
CA GLY A 50 24.27 1.13 -5.79
C GLY A 50 24.33 0.66 -7.26
N ASP A 51 23.38 -0.19 -7.66
CA ASP A 51 23.21 -0.58 -9.06
C ASP A 51 21.80 -0.24 -9.57
N THR A 52 21.74 0.56 -10.64
CA THR A 52 20.46 0.98 -11.22
C THR A 52 19.67 -0.18 -11.80
N ALA A 53 20.33 -1.14 -12.45
CA ALA A 53 19.61 -2.28 -13.01
C ALA A 53 18.96 -3.12 -11.90
N HIS A 54 19.69 -3.41 -10.82
CA HIS A 54 19.20 -4.10 -9.64
C HIS A 54 18.04 -3.36 -8.99
N SER A 55 18.25 -2.08 -8.64
CA SER A 55 17.25 -1.27 -7.96
C SER A 55 15.95 -1.19 -8.76
N VAL A 56 16.03 -0.91 -10.07
CA VAL A 56 14.86 -0.82 -10.94
C VAL A 56 14.16 -2.17 -11.10
N THR A 57 14.91 -3.26 -11.29
CA THR A 57 14.33 -4.60 -11.45
C THR A 57 13.47 -4.97 -10.24
N TRP A 58 14.03 -4.85 -9.04
CA TRP A 58 13.31 -5.18 -7.81
C TRP A 58 12.21 -4.18 -7.46
N GLY A 59 12.41 -2.89 -7.78
CA GLY A 59 11.37 -1.87 -7.64
C GLY A 59 10.15 -2.14 -8.53
N VAL A 60 10.36 -2.55 -9.78
CA VAL A 60 9.29 -2.95 -10.70
C VAL A 60 8.58 -4.21 -10.18
N LEU A 61 9.33 -5.23 -9.76
CA LEU A 61 8.76 -6.46 -9.20
C LEU A 61 7.91 -6.17 -7.95
N SER A 62 8.37 -5.31 -7.05
CA SER A 62 7.61 -4.85 -5.88
C SER A 62 6.33 -4.13 -6.29
N THR A 63 6.44 -3.24 -7.28
CA THR A 63 5.33 -2.42 -7.79
C THR A 63 4.19 -3.27 -8.36
N ILE A 64 4.45 -4.47 -8.87
CA ILE A 64 3.38 -5.39 -9.31
C ILE A 64 2.41 -5.71 -8.16
N GLY A 65 2.92 -6.00 -6.97
CA GLY A 65 2.09 -6.25 -5.78
C GLY A 65 1.32 -5.01 -5.36
N TYR A 66 1.97 -3.83 -5.41
CA TYR A 66 1.32 -2.55 -5.13
C TYR A 66 0.16 -2.25 -6.08
N ILE A 67 0.40 -2.35 -7.40
CA ILE A 67 -0.62 -2.12 -8.43
C ILE A 67 -1.77 -3.10 -8.28
N TYR A 68 -1.52 -4.36 -7.92
CA TYR A 68 -2.57 -5.33 -7.66
C TYR A 68 -3.49 -4.90 -6.50
N ILE A 69 -2.92 -4.47 -5.37
CA ILE A 69 -3.69 -3.98 -4.22
C ILE A 69 -4.47 -2.72 -4.60
N LEU A 70 -3.81 -1.78 -5.26
CA LEU A 70 -4.40 -0.53 -5.74
C LEU A 70 -5.59 -0.78 -6.67
N TYR A 71 -5.39 -1.63 -7.68
CA TYR A 71 -6.44 -2.03 -8.62
C TYR A 71 -7.60 -2.69 -7.88
N THR A 72 -7.32 -3.60 -6.96
CA THR A 72 -8.35 -4.31 -6.19
C THR A 72 -9.21 -3.34 -5.38
N ALA A 73 -8.60 -2.33 -4.77
CA ALA A 73 -9.29 -1.30 -3.98
C ALA A 73 -10.09 -0.29 -4.81
N TRP A 74 -9.64 0.04 -6.03
CA TRP A 74 -10.29 1.06 -6.87
C TRP A 74 -11.35 0.51 -7.83
N PHE A 75 -11.08 -0.65 -8.44
CA PHE A 75 -11.86 -1.20 -9.55
C PHE A 75 -12.11 -2.72 -9.44
N GLY A 76 -11.31 -3.43 -8.65
CA GLY A 76 -11.38 -4.88 -8.52
C GLY A 76 -12.32 -5.38 -7.43
N GLU A 77 -11.99 -6.52 -6.86
CA GLU A 77 -12.87 -7.30 -5.98
C GLU A 77 -13.31 -6.50 -4.73
N VAL A 78 -12.42 -5.72 -4.10
CA VAL A 78 -12.77 -4.88 -2.94
C VAL A 78 -13.74 -3.77 -3.34
N ALA A 79 -13.49 -3.07 -4.44
CA ALA A 79 -14.38 -2.00 -4.92
C ALA A 79 -15.79 -2.53 -5.24
N GLN A 80 -15.85 -3.68 -5.92
CA GLN A 80 -17.13 -4.32 -6.29
C GLN A 80 -17.90 -4.81 -5.06
N LEU A 81 -17.21 -5.36 -4.06
CA LEU A 81 -17.84 -5.79 -2.81
C LEU A 81 -18.32 -4.58 -1.99
N ALA A 82 -17.54 -3.50 -1.94
CA ALA A 82 -17.97 -2.28 -1.28
C ALA A 82 -19.26 -1.73 -1.91
N GLU A 83 -19.35 -1.69 -3.24
CA GLU A 83 -20.55 -1.22 -3.95
C GLU A 83 -21.79 -2.09 -3.68
N LYS A 84 -21.59 -3.39 -3.46
CA LYS A 84 -22.66 -4.33 -3.06
C LYS A 84 -23.09 -4.19 -1.60
N SER A 85 -22.32 -3.48 -0.78
CA SER A 85 -22.68 -3.24 0.62
C SER A 85 -23.93 -2.37 0.69
N GLU A 86 -24.84 -2.66 1.62
CA GLU A 86 -26.00 -1.80 1.91
C GLU A 86 -25.59 -0.56 2.72
N SER A 87 -24.38 -0.55 3.29
CA SER A 87 -23.85 0.58 4.06
C SER A 87 -23.12 1.59 3.18
N GLU A 88 -23.69 2.80 3.11
CA GLU A 88 -23.04 3.97 2.51
C GLU A 88 -21.74 4.38 3.23
N VAL A 89 -21.63 4.09 4.52
CA VAL A 89 -20.42 4.38 5.30
C VAL A 89 -19.29 3.44 4.88
N VAL A 90 -19.58 2.16 4.66
CA VAL A 90 -18.61 1.19 4.12
C VAL A 90 -18.16 1.59 2.71
N LYS A 91 -19.08 1.96 1.82
CA LYS A 91 -18.75 2.41 0.45
C LYS A 91 -17.78 3.59 0.45
N LYS A 92 -18.13 4.65 1.19
CA LYS A 92 -17.29 5.85 1.32
C LYS A 92 -15.97 5.53 2.00
N GLY A 93 -16.00 4.73 3.06
CA GLY A 93 -14.83 4.28 3.79
C GLY A 93 -13.83 3.56 2.89
N VAL A 94 -14.26 2.54 2.16
CA VAL A 94 -13.41 1.82 1.21
C VAL A 94 -12.85 2.75 0.14
N ARG A 95 -13.64 3.70 -0.39
CA ARG A 95 -13.12 4.69 -1.35
C ARG A 95 -12.05 5.57 -0.73
N THR A 96 -12.21 6.02 0.52
CA THR A 96 -11.20 6.79 1.24
C THR A 96 -9.94 5.96 1.47
N LEU A 97 -10.06 4.70 1.89
CA LEU A 97 -8.90 3.80 2.04
C LEU A 97 -8.21 3.54 0.69
N ALA A 98 -8.95 3.46 -0.42
CA ALA A 98 -8.37 3.35 -1.75
C ALA A 98 -7.55 4.60 -2.13
N TRP A 99 -7.93 5.79 -1.67
CA TRP A 99 -7.11 7.00 -1.81
C TRP A 99 -5.83 6.97 -0.98
N PHE A 100 -5.86 6.40 0.23
CA PHE A 100 -4.63 6.14 0.98
C PHE A 100 -3.67 5.23 0.20
N VAL A 101 -4.20 4.16 -0.40
CA VAL A 101 -3.39 3.28 -1.25
C VAL A 101 -2.86 4.03 -2.47
N LEU A 102 -3.65 4.89 -3.14
CA LEU A 102 -3.19 5.60 -4.35
C LEU A 102 -2.18 6.71 -4.06
N VAL A 103 -2.51 7.61 -3.15
CA VAL A 103 -1.76 8.86 -2.90
C VAL A 103 -0.85 8.69 -1.69
N GLY A 104 -1.40 8.15 -0.61
CA GLY A 104 -0.67 7.99 0.64
C GLY A 104 0.52 7.04 0.49
N TRP A 105 0.33 5.90 -0.18
CA TRP A 105 1.39 4.89 -0.31
C TRP A 105 2.38 5.19 -1.44
N ALA A 106 2.08 6.13 -2.34
CA ALA A 106 3.00 6.50 -3.43
C ALA A 106 4.35 7.05 -2.91
N ILE A 107 4.41 7.54 -1.67
CA ILE A 107 5.66 7.98 -1.05
C ILE A 107 6.69 6.84 -0.90
N TYR A 108 6.23 5.60 -0.67
CA TYR A 108 7.11 4.45 -0.45
C TYR A 108 7.95 4.08 -1.67
N PRO A 109 7.40 3.92 -2.89
CA PRO A 109 8.22 3.74 -4.08
C PRO A 109 9.04 4.98 -4.44
N ILE A 110 8.57 6.20 -4.11
CA ILE A 110 9.35 7.43 -4.35
C ILE A 110 10.68 7.40 -3.58
N GLY A 111 10.67 7.10 -2.29
CA GLY A 111 11.92 7.04 -1.56
C GLY A 111 12.74 5.80 -1.85
N TYR A 112 12.14 4.68 -2.26
CA TYR A 112 12.89 3.56 -2.84
C TYR A 112 13.71 4.02 -4.06
N MET A 113 13.14 4.88 -4.93
CA MET A 113 13.88 5.45 -6.06
C MET A 113 14.98 6.46 -5.66
N CYS A 114 15.01 6.92 -4.40
CA CYS A 114 16.03 7.81 -3.86
C CYS A 114 17.21 7.05 -3.22
N MET A 115 17.13 5.72 -3.09
CA MET A 115 18.27 4.91 -2.65
C MET A 115 19.38 4.92 -3.69
N ASP A 116 20.61 4.60 -3.29
CA ASP A 116 21.76 4.56 -4.19
C ASP A 116 21.50 3.67 -5.43
N GLY A 117 21.75 4.23 -6.61
CA GLY A 117 21.44 3.58 -7.90
C GLY A 117 19.97 3.65 -8.31
N GLY A 118 19.04 4.09 -7.45
CA GLY A 118 17.65 4.32 -7.80
C GLY A 118 17.47 5.46 -8.83
N TRP A 119 16.32 5.51 -9.52
CA TRP A 119 16.11 6.49 -10.59
C TRP A 119 16.22 7.95 -10.14
N LEU A 120 15.66 8.32 -8.99
CA LEU A 120 15.71 9.70 -8.49
C LEU A 120 17.10 10.04 -7.93
N ASN A 121 17.80 9.05 -7.39
CA ASN A 121 19.21 9.17 -7.02
C ASN A 121 20.09 9.44 -8.25
N THR A 122 20.01 8.59 -9.27
CA THR A 122 20.82 8.73 -10.49
C THR A 122 20.44 9.97 -11.32
N ALA A 123 19.16 10.33 -11.39
CA ALA A 123 18.71 11.45 -12.22
C ALA A 123 18.86 12.83 -11.54
N LEU A 124 18.64 12.91 -10.23
CA LEU A 124 18.56 14.18 -9.50
C LEU A 124 19.56 14.30 -8.34
N GLY A 125 20.34 13.26 -8.05
CA GLY A 125 21.24 13.22 -6.89
C GLY A 125 20.51 13.16 -5.55
N TRP A 126 19.22 12.78 -5.53
CA TRP A 126 18.44 12.69 -4.29
C TRP A 126 18.78 11.40 -3.55
N GLY A 127 19.19 11.52 -2.28
CA GLY A 127 19.32 10.40 -1.37
C GLY A 127 18.08 10.21 -0.50
N SER A 128 18.01 9.13 0.26
CA SER A 128 16.90 8.85 1.19
C SER A 128 16.66 9.99 2.19
N GLN A 129 17.73 10.66 2.65
CA GLN A 129 17.65 11.82 3.54
C GLN A 129 16.83 12.99 2.98
N ASN A 130 16.70 13.10 1.64
CA ASN A 130 15.90 14.15 1.01
C ASN A 130 14.40 13.96 1.26
N VAL A 131 13.96 12.74 1.56
CA VAL A 131 12.54 12.37 1.69
C VAL A 131 12.16 11.92 3.10
N ASP A 132 13.10 11.79 4.04
CA ASP A 132 12.85 11.31 5.41
C ASP A 132 11.75 12.08 6.17
N LEU A 133 11.75 13.41 6.10
CA LEU A 133 10.71 14.22 6.74
C LEU A 133 9.32 13.90 6.16
N TRP A 134 9.23 13.85 4.83
CA TRP A 134 8.00 13.54 4.12
C TRP A 134 7.52 12.12 4.40
N TYR A 135 8.45 11.18 4.52
CA TYR A 135 8.16 9.81 4.92
C TYR A 135 7.51 9.74 6.30
N ASN A 136 8.08 10.39 7.30
CA ASN A 136 7.53 10.35 8.65
C ASN A 136 6.13 10.97 8.71
N ILE A 137 5.91 12.09 8.01
CA ILE A 137 4.59 12.73 7.90
C ILE A 137 3.60 11.79 7.20
N ALA A 138 3.99 11.22 6.05
CA ALA A 138 3.14 10.33 5.29
C ALA A 138 2.84 9.04 6.06
N ASP A 139 3.79 8.52 6.83
CA ASP A 139 3.60 7.33 7.64
C ASP A 139 2.64 7.57 8.80
N ALA A 140 2.72 8.73 9.46
CA ALA A 140 1.75 9.15 10.46
C ALA A 140 0.33 9.25 9.84
N ILE A 141 0.20 9.88 8.67
CA ILE A 141 -1.07 10.00 7.95
C ILE A 141 -1.60 8.61 7.54
N ASN A 142 -0.76 7.77 6.93
CA ASN A 142 -1.14 6.46 6.41
C ASN A 142 -1.46 5.44 7.49
N LYS A 143 -0.88 5.53 8.68
CA LYS A 143 -1.17 4.59 9.77
C LYS A 143 -2.32 5.08 10.64
N ILE A 144 -2.23 6.33 11.11
CA ILE A 144 -3.24 6.90 12.01
C ILE A 144 -4.51 7.21 11.23
N GLY A 145 -4.39 7.90 10.09
CA GLY A 145 -5.54 8.26 9.27
C GLY A 145 -6.30 7.06 8.73
N PHE A 146 -5.59 6.05 8.24
CA PHE A 146 -6.20 4.79 7.77
C PHE A 146 -6.96 4.09 8.91
N GLY A 147 -6.31 3.93 10.07
CA GLY A 147 -6.94 3.33 11.25
C GLY A 147 -8.16 4.12 11.75
N LEU A 148 -8.12 5.45 11.72
CA LEU A 148 -9.26 6.31 12.08
C LEU A 148 -10.45 6.14 11.13
N VAL A 149 -10.21 5.95 9.82
CA VAL A 149 -11.28 5.67 8.86
C VAL A 149 -11.91 4.31 9.15
N VAL A 150 -11.11 3.27 9.37
CA VAL A 150 -11.63 1.93 9.73
C VAL A 150 -12.42 1.97 11.03
N TYR A 151 -11.90 2.65 12.06
CA TYR A 151 -12.58 2.85 13.34
C TYR A 151 -13.92 3.58 13.17
N ASN A 152 -13.96 4.65 12.38
CA ASN A 152 -15.17 5.42 12.14
C ASN A 152 -16.26 4.56 11.47
N ILE A 153 -15.89 3.71 10.51
CA ILE A 153 -16.81 2.76 9.88
C ILE A 153 -17.33 1.78 10.95
N ALA A 154 -16.44 1.15 11.71
CA ALA A 154 -16.81 0.15 12.71
C ALA A 154 -17.79 0.69 13.78
N VAL A 155 -17.54 1.89 14.30
CA VAL A 155 -18.41 2.52 15.32
C VAL A 155 -19.77 2.91 14.72
N THR A 156 -19.80 3.31 13.45
CA THR A 156 -21.05 3.73 12.81
C THR A 156 -21.92 2.54 12.45
N GLU A 157 -21.33 1.42 12.01
CA GLU A 157 -22.02 0.17 11.70
C GLU A 157 -22.46 -0.63 12.94
N SER A 158 -21.92 -0.30 14.12
CA SER A 158 -22.29 -0.95 15.39
C SER A 158 -23.51 -0.32 16.07
N LYS A 159 -24.13 0.70 15.46
CA LYS A 159 -25.31 1.40 15.97
C LYS A 159 -26.57 0.89 15.28
#